data_AF-A0A2M7JRY9-F1
#
_entry.id   AF-A0A2M7JRY9-F1
#
_cell.length_a   1.000
_cell.length_b   1.000
_cell.length_c   1.000
_cell.angle_alpha   90.00
_cell.angle_beta   90.00
_cell.angle_gamma   90.00
#
_symmetry.space_group_name_H-M   'P 1'
#
loop_
_entity.id
_entity.type
_entity.pdbx_description
1 polymer ?
#
loop_
_entity_poly.entity_id
_entity_poly.type
_entity_poly.pdbx_seq_one_letter_code
_entity_poly.pdbx_strand_id
1 'polypeptide(L)'
;MTPPQWIALGIFFLSYGLIISEKVSRTIASIFGAVLAFLFILTPQDLLHYENWETILFVFGMMTVIETMNESGFFRWLGLHSAKWVKLDP
;
A
#
# COMPACT_ATOMS: atom_id res chain seq x y z
N MET A 1 -12.26 -21.46 -18.62
CA MET A 1 -11.10 -20.91 -17.88
C MET A 1 -9.84 -21.24 -18.66
N THR A 2 -9.03 -20.25 -19.03
CA THR A 2 -7.78 -20.46 -19.79
C THR A 2 -6.65 -20.91 -18.85
N PRO A 3 -5.64 -21.68 -19.33
CA PRO A 3 -4.49 -22.10 -18.53
C PRO A 3 -3.80 -21.02 -17.67
N PRO A 4 -3.61 -19.76 -18.13
CA PRO A 4 -2.98 -18.72 -17.32
C PRO A 4 -3.79 -18.28 -16.09
N GLN A 5 -5.12 -18.49 -16.07
CA GLN A 5 -5.97 -18.09 -14.94
C GLN A 5 -5.67 -18.93 -13.68
N TRP A 6 -5.38 -20.21 -13.83
CA TRP A 6 -5.00 -21.08 -12.72
C TRP A 6 -3.66 -20.70 -12.12
N ILE A 7 -2.71 -20.28 -12.97
CA ILE A 7 -1.40 -19.78 -12.55
C ILE A 7 -1.56 -18.47 -11.76
N ALA A 8 -2.40 -17.54 -12.25
CA ALA A 8 -2.72 -16.30 -11.54
C ALA A 8 -3.31 -16.56 -10.16
N LEU A 9 -4.27 -17.49 -10.08
CA LEU A 9 -4.89 -17.88 -8.81
C LEU A 9 -3.84 -18.46 -7.83
N GLY A 10 -2.93 -19.30 -8.34
CA GLY A 10 -1.84 -19.87 -7.55
C GLY A 10 -0.89 -18.80 -6.99
N ILE A 11 -0.47 -17.85 -7.81
CA ILE A 11 0.41 -16.74 -7.39
C ILE A 11 -0.30 -15.85 -6.36
N PHE A 12 -1.60 -15.60 -6.54
CA PHE A 12 -2.41 -14.83 -5.59
C PHE A 12 -2.44 -15.49 -4.21
N PHE A 13 -2.82 -16.78 -4.13
CA PHE A 13 -2.85 -17.47 -2.84
C PHE A 13 -1.48 -17.62 -2.20
N LEU A 14 -0.43 -17.84 -3.00
CA LEU A 14 0.94 -17.94 -2.52
C LEU A 14 1.42 -16.61 -1.91
N SER A 15 1.26 -15.50 -2.64
CA SER A 15 1.68 -14.17 -2.16
C SER A 15 0.88 -13.73 -0.93
N TYR A 16 -0.44 -13.92 -0.94
CA TYR A 16 -1.30 -13.60 0.21
C TYR A 16 -1.01 -14.49 1.41
N GLY A 17 -0.74 -15.78 1.18
CA GLY A 17 -0.31 -16.71 2.22
C GLY A 17 1.02 -16.30 2.86
N LEU A 18 1.98 -15.84 2.07
CA LEU A 18 3.25 -15.29 2.57
C LEU A 18 3.05 -14.01 3.40
N ILE A 19 2.13 -13.14 2.98
CA ILE A 19 1.79 -11.91 3.72
C ILE A 19 1.15 -12.25 5.08
N ILE A 20 0.20 -13.18 5.11
CA ILE A 20 -0.48 -13.59 6.36
C ILE A 20 0.45 -14.36 7.29
N SER A 21 1.39 -15.14 6.74
CA SER A 21 2.33 -15.94 7.53
C SER A 21 3.22 -15.06 8.42
N GLU A 22 3.35 -13.76 8.13
CA GLU A 22 4.19 -12.76 8.80
C GLU A 22 5.68 -13.14 8.97
N LYS A 23 6.09 -14.33 8.50
CA LYS A 23 7.49 -14.80 8.46
C LYS A 23 8.35 -14.01 7.48
N VAL A 24 7.73 -13.31 6.52
CA VAL A 24 8.39 -12.48 5.51
C VAL A 24 7.76 -11.09 5.54
N SER A 25 8.54 -10.04 5.29
CA SER A 25 7.99 -8.69 5.23
C SER A 25 6.95 -8.60 4.11
N ARG A 26 5.86 -7.87 4.40
CA ARG A 26 4.74 -7.67 3.47
C ARG A 26 5.21 -7.13 2.11
N THR A 27 6.23 -6.26 2.14
CA THR A 27 6.88 -5.68 0.95
C THR A 27 7.65 -6.70 0.13
N ILE A 28 8.43 -7.57 0.76
CA ILE A 28 9.19 -8.61 0.04
C ILE A 28 8.22 -9.63 -0.57
N ALA A 29 7.19 -10.03 0.19
CA ALA A 29 6.17 -10.96 -0.28
C ALA A 29 5.36 -10.40 -1.47
N SER A 30 5.00 -9.11 -1.44
CA SER A 30 4.27 -8.47 -2.54
C SER A 30 5.13 -8.31 -3.80
N ILE A 31 6.39 -7.88 -3.67
CA ILE A 31 7.32 -7.77 -4.81
C ILE A 31 7.56 -9.14 -5.44
N PHE A 32 7.74 -10.18 -4.63
CA PHE A 32 7.92 -11.54 -5.14
C PHE A 32 6.70 -12.03 -5.94
N GLY A 33 5.48 -11.81 -5.43
CA GLY A 33 4.25 -12.09 -6.16
C GLY A 33 4.14 -11.33 -7.48
N ALA A 34 4.52 -10.04 -7.50
CA ALA A 34 4.51 -9.21 -8.69
C ALA A 34 5.51 -9.69 -9.76
N VAL A 35 6.73 -10.07 -9.36
CA VAL A 35 7.74 -10.63 -10.26
C VAL A 35 7.27 -11.95 -10.86
N LEU A 36 6.66 -12.84 -10.05
CA LEU A 36 6.08 -14.08 -10.56
C LEU A 36 4.94 -13.81 -11.56
N ALA A 37 4.04 -12.87 -11.26
CA ALA A 37 2.96 -12.51 -12.17
C ALA A 37 3.49 -11.94 -13.50
N PHE A 38 4.54 -11.12 -13.43
CA PHE A 38 5.21 -10.57 -14.62
C PHE A 38 5.79 -11.67 -15.53
N LEU A 39 6.46 -12.67 -14.95
CA LEU A 39 7.13 -13.72 -15.72
C LEU A 39 6.18 -14.74 -16.36
N PHE A 40 5.06 -15.05 -15.69
CA PHE A 40 4.19 -16.16 -16.11
C PHE A 40 2.89 -15.73 -16.79
N ILE A 41 2.44 -14.49 -16.63
CA ILE A 41 1.08 -14.08 -17.01
C ILE A 41 1.07 -12.83 -17.88
N LEU A 42 1.89 -11.82 -17.58
CA LEU A 42 1.71 -10.49 -18.16
C LEU A 42 2.63 -10.24 -19.36
N THR A 43 2.04 -9.72 -20.44
CA THR A 43 2.79 -9.13 -21.56
C THR A 43 3.26 -7.72 -21.17
N PRO A 44 4.48 -7.26 -21.52
CA PRO A 44 5.01 -5.96 -21.07
C PRO A 44 4.12 -4.75 -21.39
N GLN A 45 3.31 -4.84 -22.44
CA GLN A 45 2.36 -3.81 -22.88
C GLN A 45 1.12 -3.66 -21.97
N ASP A 46 0.73 -4.71 -21.25
CA ASP A 46 -0.45 -4.70 -20.36
C ASP A 46 -0.13 -4.09 -18.98
N LEU A 47 1.14 -4.17 -18.55
CA LEU A 47 1.59 -3.70 -17.24
C LEU A 47 1.35 -2.20 -17.03
N LEU A 48 1.55 -1.39 -18.06
CA LEU A 48 1.48 0.06 -17.94
C LEU A 48 0.04 0.60 -18.06
N HIS A 49 -0.88 -0.17 -18.64
CA HIS A 49 -2.26 0.24 -18.83
C HIS A 49 -3.21 -0.22 -17.71
N TYR A 50 -2.84 -1.25 -16.94
CA TYR A 50 -3.73 -1.82 -15.92
C TYR A 50 -3.54 -1.23 -14.52
N GLU A 51 -2.41 -0.59 -14.24
CA GLU A 51 -2.11 -0.02 -12.92
C GLU A 51 -2.78 1.35 -12.73
N ASN A 52 -3.63 1.47 -11.71
CA ASN A 52 -4.33 2.71 -11.36
C ASN A 52 -3.38 3.66 -10.60
N TRP A 53 -2.60 4.43 -11.35
CA TRP A 53 -1.67 5.42 -10.83
C TRP A 53 -2.33 6.49 -9.96
N GLU A 54 -3.58 6.86 -10.23
CA GLU A 54 -4.29 7.86 -9.43
C GLU A 54 -4.41 7.39 -7.99
N THR A 55 -4.74 6.11 -7.76
CA THR A 55 -4.89 5.56 -6.41
C THR A 55 -3.55 5.49 -5.67
N ILE A 56 -2.49 5.03 -6.35
CA ILE A 56 -1.15 4.93 -5.75
C ILE A 56 -0.64 6.33 -5.36
N LEU A 57 -0.72 7.29 -6.29
CA LEU A 57 -0.30 8.67 -6.06
C LEU A 57 -1.16 9.37 -5.01
N PHE A 58 -2.46 9.07 -4.94
CA PHE A 58 -3.35 9.60 -3.92
C PHE A 58 -2.96 9.12 -2.52
N VAL A 59 -2.77 7.82 -2.32
CA VAL A 59 -2.35 7.26 -1.02
C VAL A 59 -0.95 7.77 -0.65
N PHE A 60 -0.02 7.76 -1.60
CA PHE A 60 1.33 8.29 -1.40
C PHE A 60 1.31 9.78 -1.03
N GLY A 61 0.51 10.58 -1.73
CA GLY A 61 0.34 12.00 -1.48
C GLY A 61 -0.25 12.29 -0.11
N MET A 62 -1.30 11.56 0.29
CA MET A 62 -1.88 11.70 1.63
C MET A 62 -0.86 11.39 2.72
N MET A 63 -0.08 10.32 2.58
CA MET A 63 0.96 9.96 3.57
C MET A 63 2.06 11.02 3.63
N THR A 64 2.50 11.53 2.47
CA THR A 64 3.54 12.58 2.40
C THR A 64 3.10 13.88 3.08
N VAL A 65 1.86 14.32 2.83
CA VAL A 65 1.29 15.52 3.47
C VAL A 65 1.17 15.34 4.98
N ILE A 66 0.67 14.19 5.43
CA ILE A 66 0.55 13.86 6.85
C ILE A 66 1.91 13.88 7.54
N GLU A 67 2.95 13.27 6.95
CA GLU A 67 4.29 13.25 7.53
C GLU A 67 4.88 14.66 7.63
N THR A 68 4.73 15.47 6.57
CA THR A 68 5.21 16.86 6.58
C THR A 68 4.52 17.70 7.66
N MET A 69 3.21 17.50 7.85
CA MET A 69 2.46 18.13 8.95
C MET A 69 2.95 17.66 10.33
N ASN A 70 3.30 16.38 10.45
CA ASN A 70 3.84 15.83 11.68
C ASN A 70 5.22 16.42 12.02
N GLU A 71 6.15 16.46 11.07
CA GLU A 71 7.49 17.03 11.24
C GLU A 71 7.45 18.53 11.57
N SER A 72 6.56 19.29 10.94
CA SER A 72 6.35 20.72 11.25
C SER A 72 5.69 20.97 12.62
N GLY A 73 5.26 19.91 13.32
CA GLY A 73 4.63 20.01 14.63
C GLY A 73 3.17 20.50 14.56
N PHE A 74 2.53 20.45 13.39
CA PHE A 74 1.14 20.86 13.18
C PHE A 74 0.19 20.13 14.14
N PHE A 75 0.31 18.80 14.25
CA PHE A 75 -0.55 18.03 15.15
C PHE A 75 -0.33 18.37 16.64
N ARG A 76 0.91 18.71 17.03
CA ARG A 76 1.22 19.17 18.38
C ARG A 76 0.60 20.54 18.66
N TRP A 77 0.73 21.48 17.72
CA TRP A 77 0.08 22.78 17.83
C TRP A 77 -1.44 22.64 17.91
N LEU A 78 -2.03 21.82 17.05
CA LEU A 78 -3.46 21.56 17.01
C LEU A 78 -3.95 20.94 18.32
N GLY A 79 -3.26 19.93 18.86
CA GLY A 79 -3.60 19.31 20.14
C GLY A 79 -3.55 20.31 21.32
N LEU A 80 -2.50 21.14 21.40
CA LEU A 80 -2.40 22.18 22.43
C LEU A 80 -3.47 23.26 22.27
N HIS A 81 -3.81 23.62 21.03
CA HIS A 81 -4.85 24.61 20.76
C HIS A 81 -6.24 24.06 21.12
N SER A 82 -6.56 22.84 20.69
CA SER A 82 -7.80 22.15 21.06
C SER A 82 -7.94 22.01 22.59
N ALA A 83 -6.88 21.62 23.30
CA ALA A 83 -6.92 21.52 24.76
C ALA A 83 -7.23 22.85 25.45
N LYS A 84 -6.72 23.98 24.91
CA LYS A 84 -7.06 25.31 25.41
C LYS A 84 -8.51 25.68 25.16
N TRP A 85 -9.10 25.26 24.03
CA TRP A 85 -10.51 25.54 23.71
C TRP A 85 -11.46 24.84 24.70
N VAL A 86 -11.12 23.63 25.13
CA VAL A 86 -11.89 22.86 26.12
C VAL A 86 -11.45 23.18 27.57
N LYS A 87 -10.61 24.22 27.78
CA LYS A 87 -10.11 24.62 29.10
C LYS A 87 -9.43 23.50 29.91
N LEU A 88 -8.81 22.52 29.23
CA LEU A 88 -8.16 21.36 29.85
C LEU A 88 -9.13 20.48 30.67
N ASP A 89 -10.43 20.56 30.39
CA ASP A 89 -11.42 19.64 30.94
C ASP A 89 -11.36 18.33 30.12
N PRO A 90 -11.03 17.18 30.75
CA PRO A 90 -10.76 15.92 30.05
C PRO A 90 -11.96 15.31 29.31
#